data_AF-A0A4Q1BXN9-F1
#
_entry.id   AF-A0A4Q1BXN9-F1
#
_cell.length_a   1.000
_cell.length_b   1.000
_cell.length_c   1.000
_cell.angle_alpha   90.00
_cell.angle_beta   90.00
_cell.angle_gamma   90.00
#
_symmetry.space_group_name_H-M   'P 1'
#
loop_
_entity.id
_entity.type
_entity.pdbx_description
1 polymer ?
#
loop_
_entity_poly.entity_id
_entity_poly.type
_entity_poly.pdbx_seq_one_letter_code
_entity_poly.pdbx_strand_id
1 'polypeptide(L)'
;MKYWTIILFFSFPLHAQEKHSPSWEEWEAGQNTYQHFLQNPLDINQATAADWHQLGLLSKGQIDSFLEFKTLTGSFYSIWELQAIPLWDISTLRKIQPFITCQVPFQKWGLESTHHLWIHRIEFTLEEKKGFSPPDNRSKVRYQNSPYAELHRYKGQISPSLSMGFLLQKDAGESEINDFSSAYLQWIKPQNFLYKVIIGDFVQQWGQGLVQAGGFSLGKSYESIISTQKFHLGAIPYSSSVESGFYRGISLGLQKNAWRMESFYSHRYWDATIQKDSISQSYYTSLINTGLHRTSTEISKINQVQEWSWGNSLNWQSPQHAIGVQANMTWSRWSLPKKNGNKNYQMDDWQGNNLLNTSISSHFSWKRALWMAEFAFSNSHAFALMQGAAWAKSKAIDFSYVIRYHSAGYFSPQAQALGESSEVNNELGLFLGNQYHWSKRKRLSSYLDFFLFPAPKFQVNQSNSWGWEALSRYQLEKKSQFQLFLQAKWTSKQEDNTFLKEQLIRKHQWQLSADFKKSMNRYWDWHVRLMGTYILSPVQKDWG
;
A
#
# COMPACT_ATOMS: atom_id res chain seq x y z
N MET A 1 -24.54 16.18 -21.42
CA MET A 1 -24.05 15.26 -22.47
C MET A 1 -23.64 13.96 -21.80
N LYS A 2 -24.31 12.85 -22.14
CA LYS A 2 -24.07 11.53 -21.55
C LYS A 2 -22.93 10.85 -22.32
N TYR A 3 -21.80 10.62 -21.65
CA TYR A 3 -20.69 9.83 -22.20
C TYR A 3 -20.96 8.35 -21.92
N TRP A 4 -20.91 7.52 -22.96
CA TRP A 4 -20.90 6.07 -22.84
C TRP A 4 -19.49 5.59 -23.15
N THR A 5 -18.79 5.07 -22.15
CA THR A 5 -17.48 4.44 -22.32
C THR A 5 -17.69 2.94 -22.33
N ILE A 6 -17.48 2.29 -23.48
CA ILE A 6 -17.46 0.83 -23.59
C ILE A 6 -15.99 0.40 -23.59
N ILE A 7 -15.57 -0.27 -22.52
CA ILE A 7 -14.23 -0.88 -22.41
C ILE A 7 -14.43 -2.38 -22.62
N LEU A 8 -13.94 -2.91 -23.75
CA LEU A 8 -13.92 -4.34 -24.02
C LEU A 8 -12.56 -4.90 -23.60
N PHE A 9 -12.53 -5.65 -22.50
CA PHE A 9 -11.38 -6.48 -22.12
C PHE A 9 -11.55 -7.87 -22.72
N PHE A 10 -10.63 -8.28 -23.58
CA PHE A 10 -10.48 -9.68 -23.98
C PHE A 10 -9.32 -10.28 -23.17
N SER A 11 -9.65 -11.05 -22.14
CA SER A 11 -8.69 -11.92 -21.44
C SER A 11 -9.02 -13.36 -21.82
N PHE A 12 -8.09 -14.04 -22.49
CA PHE A 12 -8.15 -15.49 -22.66
C PHE A 12 -7.32 -16.14 -21.55
N PRO A 13 -7.94 -16.83 -20.57
CA PRO A 13 -7.19 -17.60 -19.60
C PRO A 13 -6.79 -18.94 -20.22
N LEU A 14 -5.53 -19.08 -20.62
CA LEU A 14 -4.90 -20.39 -20.71
C LEU A 14 -4.40 -20.74 -19.30
N HIS A 15 -4.73 -21.95 -18.84
CA HIS A 15 -4.53 -22.40 -17.46
C HIS A 15 -3.08 -22.23 -16.97
N ALA A 16 -2.84 -21.19 -16.18
CA ALA A 16 -1.74 -21.11 -15.23
C ALA A 16 -2.24 -20.32 -14.01
N GLN A 17 -2.74 -21.02 -12.99
CA GLN A 17 -2.97 -20.44 -11.68
C GLN A 17 -1.61 -20.24 -11.01
N GLU A 18 -1.10 -19.02 -11.00
CA GLU A 18 -0.25 -18.56 -9.89
C GLU A 18 -0.70 -17.16 -9.46
N LYS A 19 -1.26 -17.11 -8.25
CA LYS A 19 -1.66 -15.91 -7.50
C LYS A 19 -0.43 -15.07 -7.22
N HIS A 20 -0.44 -13.81 -7.65
CA HIS A 20 -0.03 -12.61 -6.89
C HIS A 20 -0.32 -11.36 -7.74
N SER A 21 -1.50 -11.30 -8.36
CA SER A 21 -2.09 -10.01 -8.69
C SER A 21 -2.70 -9.48 -7.40
N PRO A 22 -2.48 -8.21 -7.03
CA PRO A 22 -3.14 -7.63 -5.88
C PRO A 22 -4.65 -7.86 -6.01
N SER A 23 -5.33 -8.22 -4.92
CA SER A 23 -6.79 -8.29 -4.97
C SER A 23 -7.34 -6.91 -5.34
N TRP A 24 -8.55 -6.85 -5.90
CA TRP A 24 -9.19 -5.56 -6.16
C TRP A 24 -9.25 -4.69 -4.90
N GLU A 25 -9.40 -5.30 -3.74
CA GLU A 25 -9.46 -4.65 -2.43
C GLU A 25 -8.12 -4.05 -2.00
N GLU A 26 -7.00 -4.75 -2.26
CA GLU A 26 -5.66 -4.22 -2.04
C GLU A 26 -5.37 -3.02 -2.96
N TRP A 27 -5.89 -3.06 -4.20
CA TRP A 27 -5.79 -1.92 -5.12
C TRP A 27 -6.62 -0.72 -4.65
N GLU A 28 -7.82 -0.96 -4.11
CA GLU A 28 -8.67 0.08 -3.51
C GLU A 28 -8.00 0.78 -2.32
N ALA A 29 -7.25 0.05 -1.48
CA ALA A 29 -6.49 0.65 -0.38
C ALA A 29 -5.49 1.72 -0.86
N GLY A 30 -4.82 1.49 -1.99
CA GLY A 30 -3.92 2.48 -2.60
C GLY A 30 -4.62 3.64 -3.27
N GLN A 31 -5.81 3.41 -3.81
CA GLN A 31 -6.64 4.51 -4.31
C GLN A 31 -7.07 5.44 -3.18
N ASN A 32 -7.23 4.97 -1.95
CA ASN A 32 -7.71 5.81 -0.85
C ASN A 32 -6.82 7.03 -0.59
N THR A 33 -5.50 6.91 -0.69
CA THR A 33 -4.58 8.05 -0.58
C THR A 33 -4.85 9.11 -1.67
N TYR A 34 -4.99 8.69 -2.92
CA TYR A 34 -5.28 9.61 -4.02
C TYR A 34 -6.69 10.20 -3.91
N GLN A 35 -7.68 9.40 -3.52
CA GLN A 35 -9.04 9.87 -3.25
C GLN A 35 -9.07 10.89 -2.11
N HIS A 36 -8.25 10.71 -1.08
CA HIS A 36 -8.08 11.69 -0.01
C HIS A 36 -7.59 13.03 -0.57
N PHE A 37 -6.60 13.04 -1.46
CA PHE A 37 -6.14 14.27 -2.12
C PHE A 37 -7.11 14.83 -3.16
N LEU A 38 -7.97 14.01 -3.79
CA LEU A 38 -9.05 14.52 -4.65
C LEU A 38 -10.13 15.24 -3.85
N GLN A 39 -10.44 14.74 -2.65
CA GLN A 39 -11.42 15.34 -1.74
C GLN A 39 -10.82 16.51 -0.94
N ASN A 40 -9.52 16.45 -0.62
CA ASN A 40 -8.78 17.46 0.12
C ASN A 40 -7.54 17.88 -0.70
N PRO A 41 -7.74 18.65 -1.78
CA PRO A 41 -6.65 19.03 -2.68
C PRO A 41 -5.64 19.93 -1.98
N LEU A 42 -4.36 19.72 -2.30
CA LEU A 42 -3.23 20.43 -1.73
C LEU A 42 -3.22 21.88 -2.23
N ASP A 43 -3.32 22.86 -1.34
CA ASP A 43 -3.16 24.27 -1.70
C ASP A 43 -1.68 24.59 -1.95
N ILE A 44 -1.33 24.93 -3.19
CA ILE A 44 0.05 25.20 -3.61
C ILE A 44 0.69 26.36 -2.82
N ASN A 45 -0.11 27.32 -2.33
CA ASN A 45 0.40 28.43 -1.54
C ASN A 45 0.75 28.05 -0.10
N GLN A 46 0.13 26.99 0.44
CA GLN A 46 0.40 26.48 1.79
C GLN A 46 1.27 25.22 1.78
N ALA A 47 1.38 24.56 0.62
CA ALA A 47 2.13 23.32 0.46
C ALA A 47 3.59 23.45 0.89
N THR A 48 4.01 22.52 1.74
CA THR A 48 5.38 22.30 2.19
C THR A 48 6.08 21.23 1.35
N ALA A 49 7.41 21.11 1.49
CA ALA A 49 8.17 20.04 0.84
C ALA A 49 7.61 18.65 1.16
N ALA A 50 7.23 18.43 2.43
CA ALA A 50 6.68 17.15 2.89
C ALA A 50 5.35 16.83 2.21
N ASP A 51 4.47 17.81 2.02
CA ASP A 51 3.17 17.59 1.38
C ASP A 51 3.33 17.17 -0.09
N TRP A 52 4.30 17.76 -0.80
CA TRP A 52 4.63 17.36 -2.17
C TRP A 52 5.28 15.97 -2.24
N HIS A 53 6.13 15.63 -1.28
CA HIS A 53 6.69 14.29 -1.15
C HIS A 53 5.59 13.24 -0.90
N GLN A 54 4.60 13.56 -0.07
CA GLN A 54 3.45 12.70 0.23
C GLN A 54 2.53 12.46 -0.98
N LEU A 55 2.48 13.36 -1.97
CA LEU A 55 1.71 13.10 -3.18
C LEU A 55 2.35 11.99 -4.02
N GLY A 56 3.67 11.78 -3.92
CA GLY A 56 4.42 10.71 -4.61
C GLY A 56 4.42 10.79 -6.14
N LEU A 57 3.96 11.92 -6.71
CA LEU A 57 3.89 12.13 -8.16
C LEU A 57 5.05 12.96 -8.70
N LEU A 58 5.84 13.59 -7.83
CA LEU A 58 6.91 14.50 -8.19
C LEU A 58 8.26 13.94 -7.76
N SER A 59 9.27 14.13 -8.62
CA SER A 59 10.67 13.88 -8.25
C SER A 59 11.17 14.97 -7.30
N LYS A 60 12.20 14.67 -6.50
CA LYS A 60 12.85 15.66 -5.63
C LYS A 60 13.27 16.93 -6.38
N GLY A 61 13.88 16.78 -7.56
CA GLY A 61 14.30 17.95 -8.35
C GLY A 61 13.14 18.87 -8.75
N GLN A 62 11.95 18.30 -8.97
CA GLN A 62 10.72 19.07 -9.23
C GLN A 62 10.18 19.75 -7.95
N ILE A 63 10.25 19.07 -6.81
CA ILE A 63 9.81 19.66 -5.53
C ILE A 63 10.73 20.84 -5.14
N ASP A 64 12.05 20.64 -5.26
CA ASP A 64 13.05 21.67 -4.97
C ASP A 64 12.85 22.90 -5.88
N SER A 65 12.63 22.69 -7.19
CA SER A 65 12.40 23.79 -8.13
C SER A 65 11.08 24.53 -7.88
N PHE A 66 10.04 23.85 -7.39
CA PHE A 66 8.79 24.48 -6.97
C PHE A 66 8.99 25.38 -5.76
N LEU A 67 9.68 24.89 -4.73
CA LEU A 67 9.94 25.65 -3.51
C LEU A 67 10.83 26.86 -3.81
N GLU A 68 11.87 26.69 -4.61
CA GLU A 68 12.74 27.78 -5.07
C GLU A 68 11.94 28.83 -5.85
N PHE A 69 11.11 28.40 -6.80
CA PHE A 69 10.26 29.30 -7.58
C PHE A 69 9.30 30.09 -6.67
N LYS A 70 8.62 29.41 -5.74
CA LYS A 70 7.72 30.02 -4.75
C LYS A 70 8.45 31.03 -3.86
N THR A 71 9.68 30.75 -3.45
CA THR A 71 10.49 31.71 -2.66
C THR A 71 10.89 32.95 -3.48
N LEU A 72 11.06 32.81 -4.79
CA LEU A 72 11.44 33.91 -5.68
C LEU A 72 10.24 34.76 -6.11
N THR A 73 9.11 34.14 -6.43
CA THR A 73 7.93 34.81 -6.99
C THR A 73 6.87 35.18 -5.96
N GLY A 74 6.94 34.61 -4.76
CA GLY A 74 5.89 34.72 -3.75
C GLY A 74 4.72 33.77 -4.02
N SER A 75 3.55 34.12 -3.47
CA SER A 75 2.33 33.32 -3.63
C SER A 75 1.88 33.24 -5.08
N PHE A 76 1.42 32.06 -5.48
CA PHE A 76 0.78 31.83 -6.76
C PHE A 76 -0.63 32.42 -6.78
N TYR A 77 -1.04 32.96 -7.92
CA TYR A 77 -2.43 33.41 -8.13
C TYR A 77 -3.25 32.38 -8.90
N SER A 78 -2.58 31.46 -9.59
CA SER A 78 -3.22 30.39 -10.34
C SER A 78 -2.37 29.12 -10.38
N ILE A 79 -3.01 27.95 -10.42
CA ILE A 79 -2.33 26.67 -10.69
C ILE A 79 -1.60 26.67 -12.05
N TRP A 80 -1.96 27.54 -12.98
CA TRP A 80 -1.34 27.60 -14.30
C TRP A 80 0.07 28.18 -14.28
N GLU A 81 0.43 28.96 -13.26
CA GLU A 81 1.76 29.53 -13.06
C GLU A 81 2.81 28.46 -12.79
N LEU A 82 2.38 27.26 -12.36
CA LEU A 82 3.24 26.09 -12.19
C LEU A 82 3.92 25.67 -13.51
N GLN A 83 3.42 26.11 -14.67
CA GLN A 83 4.09 25.93 -15.98
C GLN A 83 5.41 26.67 -16.11
N ALA A 84 5.61 27.75 -15.34
CA ALA A 84 6.83 28.53 -15.35
C ALA A 84 7.95 27.90 -14.49
N ILE A 85 7.62 26.88 -13.69
CA ILE A 85 8.56 26.25 -12.77
C ILE A 85 9.56 25.39 -13.55
N PRO A 86 10.87 25.60 -13.36
CA PRO A 86 11.89 24.77 -13.97
C PRO A 86 11.69 23.27 -13.64
N LEU A 87 11.99 22.37 -14.57
CA LEU A 87 11.84 20.90 -14.43
C LEU A 87 10.39 20.38 -14.41
N TRP A 88 9.39 21.25 -14.41
CA TRP A 88 7.98 20.84 -14.51
C TRP A 88 7.59 20.76 -15.99
N ASP A 89 7.07 19.60 -16.39
CA ASP A 89 6.55 19.42 -17.74
C ASP A 89 5.03 19.30 -17.75
N ILE A 90 4.43 19.52 -18.92
CA ILE A 90 2.97 19.49 -19.09
C ILE A 90 2.39 18.12 -18.71
N SER A 91 3.16 17.05 -18.85
CA SER A 91 2.72 15.69 -18.47
C SER A 91 2.57 15.57 -16.95
N THR A 92 3.55 16.08 -16.20
CA THR A 92 3.58 16.15 -14.75
C THR A 92 2.46 17.04 -14.24
N LEU A 93 2.30 18.24 -14.82
CA LEU A 93 1.24 19.18 -14.47
C LEU A 93 -0.15 18.58 -14.62
N ARG A 94 -0.42 17.86 -15.72
CA ARG A 94 -1.71 17.16 -15.91
C ARG A 94 -1.93 16.05 -14.89
N LYS A 95 -0.88 15.36 -14.47
CA LYS A 95 -0.98 14.30 -13.44
C LYS A 95 -1.33 14.89 -12.08
N ILE A 96 -0.74 16.03 -11.71
CA ILE A 96 -0.98 16.64 -10.39
C ILE A 96 -2.22 17.54 -10.34
N GLN A 97 -2.67 18.08 -11.48
CA GLN A 97 -3.79 19.03 -11.57
C GLN A 97 -5.03 18.63 -10.76
N PRO A 98 -5.49 17.37 -10.74
CA PRO A 98 -6.68 16.98 -9.97
C PRO A 98 -6.50 17.08 -8.44
N PHE A 99 -5.26 17.09 -7.96
CA PHE A 99 -4.91 16.97 -6.54
C PHE A 99 -4.47 18.29 -5.90
N ILE A 100 -4.50 19.40 -6.64
CA ILE A 100 -3.98 20.69 -6.21
C ILE A 100 -5.00 21.81 -6.36
N THR A 101 -4.96 22.78 -5.48
CA THR A 101 -5.72 24.04 -5.58
C THR A 101 -4.78 25.23 -5.43
N CYS A 102 -5.22 26.41 -5.86
CA CYS A 102 -4.52 27.67 -5.64
C CYS A 102 -5.48 28.62 -4.96
N GLN A 103 -5.33 28.79 -3.64
CA GLN A 103 -6.10 29.80 -2.91
C GLN A 103 -5.31 31.10 -2.91
N VAL A 104 -5.87 32.15 -3.52
CA VAL A 104 -5.32 33.50 -3.44
C VAL A 104 -5.45 33.98 -1.99
N PRO A 105 -4.51 34.77 -1.41
CA PRO A 105 -4.51 35.12 0.02
C PRO A 105 -5.72 35.94 0.52
N PHE A 106 -6.75 36.12 -0.30
CA PHE A 106 -7.93 36.89 0.05
C PHE A 106 -9.22 36.15 -0.37
N GLN A 107 -9.70 35.19 0.43
CA GLN A 107 -11.13 34.91 0.42
C GLN A 107 -11.67 34.25 1.70
N LYS A 108 -12.82 34.82 2.13
CA LYS A 108 -13.72 34.34 3.17
C LYS A 108 -14.20 32.91 2.86
N TRP A 109 -14.29 32.10 3.92
CA TRP A 109 -14.92 30.78 3.90
C TRP A 109 -16.38 30.86 3.44
N GLY A 110 -16.64 30.40 2.21
CA GLY A 110 -17.97 30.05 1.71
C GLY A 110 -18.25 28.57 1.90
N LEU A 111 -19.50 28.22 2.18
CA LEU A 111 -20.04 26.87 2.38
C LEU A 111 -20.09 26.01 1.09
N GLU A 112 -19.34 26.34 0.03
CA GLU A 112 -19.57 25.82 -1.32
C GLU A 112 -18.73 24.59 -1.73
N SER A 113 -17.86 24.06 -0.86
CA SER A 113 -17.02 22.90 -1.22
C SER A 113 -17.49 21.60 -0.56
N THR A 114 -18.76 21.24 -0.74
CA THR A 114 -19.25 19.92 -0.35
C THR A 114 -19.11 18.93 -1.50
N HIS A 115 -18.43 17.82 -1.24
CA HIS A 115 -18.22 16.76 -2.23
C HIS A 115 -18.74 15.45 -1.67
N HIS A 116 -19.62 14.80 -2.41
CA HIS A 116 -20.26 13.55 -1.99
C HIS A 116 -20.05 12.49 -3.07
N LEU A 117 -19.59 11.31 -2.67
CA LEU A 117 -19.40 10.15 -3.52
C LEU A 117 -20.21 8.99 -2.95
N TRP A 118 -21.12 8.47 -3.76
CA TRP A 118 -21.89 7.27 -3.49
C TRP A 118 -21.50 6.20 -4.50
N ILE A 119 -21.06 5.05 -4.03
CA ILE A 119 -20.73 3.89 -4.85
C ILE A 119 -21.60 2.73 -4.39
N HIS A 120 -22.30 2.14 -5.36
CA HIS A 120 -23.00 0.88 -5.20
C HIS A 120 -22.45 -0.09 -6.23
N ARG A 121 -21.98 -1.26 -5.78
CA ARG A 121 -21.46 -2.32 -6.65
C ARG A 121 -22.18 -3.62 -6.31
N ILE A 122 -22.68 -4.28 -7.35
CA ILE A 122 -23.18 -5.65 -7.30
C ILE A 122 -22.28 -6.48 -8.20
N GLU A 123 -21.79 -7.61 -7.69
CA GLU A 123 -20.98 -8.55 -8.44
C GLU A 123 -21.60 -9.95 -8.43
N PHE A 124 -21.62 -10.60 -9.59
CA PHE A 124 -22.02 -12.00 -9.73
C PHE A 124 -21.34 -12.66 -10.93
N THR A 125 -21.28 -13.98 -10.88
CA THR A 125 -20.80 -14.80 -12.00
C THR A 125 -21.98 -15.50 -12.64
N LEU A 126 -22.04 -15.50 -13.98
CA LEU A 126 -23.09 -16.21 -14.72
C LEU A 126 -22.94 -17.73 -14.60
N GLU A 127 -21.70 -18.23 -14.52
CA GLU A 127 -21.44 -19.63 -14.22
C GLU A 127 -21.72 -19.92 -12.75
N GLU A 128 -22.40 -21.04 -12.51
CA GLU A 128 -22.66 -21.53 -11.16
C GLU A 128 -21.35 -21.99 -10.52
N LYS A 129 -20.90 -21.27 -9.48
CA LYS A 129 -19.72 -21.69 -8.72
C LYS A 129 -20.04 -22.98 -7.97
N LYS A 130 -19.08 -23.91 -7.92
CA LYS A 130 -19.22 -25.20 -7.21
C LYS A 130 -19.74 -25.06 -5.77
N GLY A 131 -19.39 -23.99 -5.06
CA GLY A 131 -19.85 -23.73 -3.69
C GLY A 131 -21.36 -23.46 -3.55
N PHE A 132 -22.06 -23.08 -4.63
CA PHE A 132 -23.51 -22.88 -4.67
C PHE A 132 -24.28 -24.05 -5.32
N SER A 133 -23.57 -24.97 -5.99
CA SER A 133 -24.17 -26.17 -6.59
C SER A 133 -24.66 -27.17 -5.54
N PRO A 134 -25.52 -28.15 -5.88
CA PRO A 134 -25.91 -29.20 -4.95
C PRO A 134 -24.71 -30.00 -4.39
N PRO A 135 -24.79 -30.55 -3.16
CA PRO A 135 -23.77 -31.43 -2.59
C PRO A 135 -23.42 -32.61 -3.51
N ASP A 136 -22.11 -32.86 -3.70
CA ASP A 136 -21.58 -34.00 -4.46
C ASP A 136 -20.86 -34.97 -3.50
N ASN A 137 -20.61 -36.21 -3.93
CA ASN A 137 -19.91 -37.19 -3.10
C ASN A 137 -18.49 -36.74 -2.67
N ARG A 138 -17.91 -35.75 -3.37
CA ARG A 138 -16.56 -35.23 -3.12
C ARG A 138 -16.53 -33.99 -2.22
N SER A 139 -17.59 -33.19 -2.17
CA SER A 139 -17.68 -32.01 -1.30
C SER A 139 -19.10 -31.86 -0.77
N LYS A 140 -19.24 -31.86 0.56
CA LYS A 140 -20.53 -31.65 1.23
C LYS A 140 -20.75 -30.21 1.71
N VAL A 141 -19.70 -29.39 1.73
CA VAL A 141 -19.78 -28.01 2.22
C VAL A 141 -20.28 -27.10 1.12
N ARG A 142 -21.29 -26.29 1.42
CA ARG A 142 -21.90 -25.32 0.49
C ARG A 142 -22.03 -23.97 1.15
N TYR A 143 -22.04 -22.93 0.33
CA TYR A 143 -22.31 -21.57 0.76
C TYR A 143 -23.79 -21.45 1.10
N GLN A 144 -24.09 -20.76 2.20
CA GLN A 144 -25.43 -20.79 2.77
C GLN A 144 -26.40 -19.84 2.06
N ASN A 145 -25.89 -18.75 1.48
CA ASN A 145 -26.72 -17.63 1.02
C ASN A 145 -26.50 -17.29 -0.47
N SER A 146 -26.92 -16.09 -0.88
CA SER A 146 -26.95 -15.67 -2.28
C SER A 146 -25.55 -15.60 -2.93
N PRO A 147 -25.43 -15.87 -4.24
CA PRO A 147 -24.16 -15.77 -4.97
C PRO A 147 -23.74 -14.34 -5.32
N TYR A 148 -24.55 -13.35 -4.94
CA TYR A 148 -24.28 -11.94 -5.18
C TYR A 148 -23.40 -11.37 -4.06
N ALA A 149 -22.37 -10.60 -4.45
CA ALA A 149 -21.63 -9.74 -3.56
C ALA A 149 -22.11 -8.28 -3.74
N GLU A 150 -22.21 -7.54 -2.65
CA GLU A 150 -22.77 -6.19 -2.59
C GLU A 150 -21.82 -5.26 -1.82
N LEU A 151 -21.59 -4.06 -2.34
CA LEU A 151 -20.81 -3.01 -1.69
C LEU A 151 -21.57 -1.70 -1.77
N HIS A 152 -21.79 -1.08 -0.62
CA HIS A 152 -22.34 0.26 -0.48
C HIS A 152 -21.30 1.14 0.20
N ARG A 153 -20.84 2.19 -0.49
CA ARG A 153 -19.83 3.09 0.03
C ARG A 153 -20.28 4.53 -0.14
N TYR A 154 -20.17 5.30 0.94
CA TYR A 154 -20.37 6.73 0.94
C TYR A 154 -19.12 7.43 1.47
N LYS A 155 -18.68 8.47 0.76
CA LYS A 155 -17.65 9.42 1.21
C LYS A 155 -18.17 10.83 1.01
N GLY A 156 -18.28 11.59 2.09
CA GLY A 156 -18.78 12.96 2.06
C GLY A 156 -17.81 13.93 2.73
N GLN A 157 -17.42 14.98 2.02
CA GLN A 157 -16.84 16.19 2.60
C GLN A 157 -17.98 17.16 2.88
N ILE A 158 -18.37 17.26 4.16
CA ILE A 158 -19.49 18.11 4.62
C ILE A 158 -19.06 19.57 4.69
N SER A 159 -17.78 19.81 5.02
CA SER A 159 -17.16 21.13 4.98
C SER A 159 -15.66 20.99 4.70
N PRO A 160 -14.93 22.08 4.41
CA PRO A 160 -13.47 22.01 4.22
C PRO A 160 -12.71 21.38 5.40
N SER A 161 -13.30 21.38 6.60
CA SER A 161 -12.70 20.82 7.81
C SER A 161 -13.37 19.54 8.32
N LEU A 162 -14.46 19.08 7.70
CA LEU A 162 -15.25 17.93 8.20
C LEU A 162 -15.59 16.99 7.06
N SER A 163 -15.15 15.75 7.18
CA SER A 163 -15.47 14.66 6.26
C SER A 163 -16.02 13.46 7.04
N MET A 164 -16.85 12.67 6.39
CA MET A 164 -17.38 11.43 6.95
C MET A 164 -17.48 10.37 5.85
N GLY A 165 -17.52 9.12 6.25
CA GLY A 165 -17.80 8.03 5.33
C GLY A 165 -18.33 6.81 6.05
N PHE A 166 -19.04 5.99 5.29
CA PHE A 166 -19.45 4.66 5.73
C PHE A 166 -19.34 3.68 4.57
N LEU A 167 -19.15 2.41 4.91
CA LEU A 167 -19.02 1.30 4.00
C LEU A 167 -19.76 0.11 4.60
N LEU A 168 -20.58 -0.53 3.77
CA LEU A 168 -21.19 -1.83 4.04
C LEU A 168 -20.80 -2.77 2.91
N GLN A 169 -20.42 -3.98 3.26
CA GLN A 169 -20.09 -5.02 2.31
C GLN A 169 -20.68 -6.36 2.75
N LYS A 170 -21.04 -7.12 1.73
CA LYS A 170 -21.47 -8.50 1.81
C LYS A 170 -20.81 -9.27 0.68
N ASP A 171 -20.10 -10.33 1.02
CA ASP A 171 -19.52 -11.22 0.03
C ASP A 171 -20.49 -12.33 -0.40
N ALA A 172 -20.18 -12.94 -1.55
CA ALA A 172 -21.01 -13.99 -2.10
C ALA A 172 -21.07 -15.21 -1.15
N GLY A 173 -22.27 -15.56 -0.69
CA GLY A 173 -22.52 -16.66 0.23
C GLY A 173 -22.79 -16.25 1.68
N GLU A 174 -22.64 -14.96 2.01
CA GLU A 174 -22.90 -14.39 3.34
C GLU A 174 -24.36 -13.95 3.51
N SER A 175 -24.83 -13.95 4.75
CA SER A 175 -26.23 -13.69 5.08
C SER A 175 -26.55 -12.21 5.20
N GLU A 176 -25.66 -11.44 5.83
CA GLU A 176 -25.92 -10.05 6.21
C GLU A 176 -25.38 -9.08 5.16
N ILE A 177 -26.13 -8.02 4.85
CA ILE A 177 -25.66 -6.96 3.93
C ILE A 177 -24.52 -6.11 4.54
N ASN A 178 -24.37 -6.22 5.84
CA ASN A 178 -23.43 -5.50 6.70
C ASN A 178 -22.46 -6.46 7.39
N ASP A 179 -22.18 -7.60 6.78
CA ASP A 179 -21.19 -8.58 7.28
C ASP A 179 -19.89 -7.85 7.64
N PHE A 180 -19.41 -7.02 6.71
CA PHE A 180 -18.45 -5.97 6.98
C PHE A 180 -19.07 -4.58 7.00
N SER A 181 -18.76 -3.83 8.06
CA SER A 181 -19.13 -2.43 8.21
C SER A 181 -17.95 -1.60 8.68
N SER A 182 -17.76 -0.46 8.04
CA SER A 182 -16.74 0.52 8.42
C SER A 182 -17.32 1.93 8.38
N ALA A 183 -17.01 2.76 9.37
CA ALA A 183 -17.49 4.14 9.41
C ALA A 183 -16.45 5.07 10.04
N TYR A 184 -16.39 6.31 9.55
CA TYR A 184 -15.52 7.32 10.13
C TYR A 184 -16.12 8.72 10.08
N LEU A 185 -15.68 9.53 11.03
CA LEU A 185 -15.83 10.98 11.04
C LEU A 185 -14.44 11.59 11.22
N GLN A 186 -14.03 12.44 10.29
CA GLN A 186 -12.74 13.11 10.30
C GLN A 186 -12.94 14.62 10.36
N TRP A 187 -12.18 15.26 11.24
CA TRP A 187 -12.09 16.70 11.35
C TRP A 187 -10.63 17.14 11.19
N ILE A 188 -10.38 18.10 10.29
CA ILE A 188 -9.05 18.64 10.00
C ILE A 188 -9.06 20.18 10.00
N LYS A 189 -8.16 20.77 10.78
CA LYS A 189 -7.84 22.21 10.77
C LYS A 189 -6.33 22.43 10.88
N PRO A 190 -5.59 22.54 9.75
CA PRO A 190 -4.13 22.56 9.73
C PRO A 190 -3.46 23.77 10.40
N GLN A 191 -4.21 24.76 10.88
CA GLN A 191 -3.68 25.95 11.55
C GLN A 191 -3.76 25.84 13.08
N ASN A 192 -4.54 24.88 13.59
CA ASN A 192 -4.79 24.74 15.02
C ASN A 192 -3.75 23.86 15.70
N PHE A 193 -3.62 23.98 17.03
CA PHE A 193 -2.82 23.07 17.84
C PHE A 193 -3.35 21.64 17.72
N LEU A 194 -4.65 21.43 17.92
CA LEU A 194 -5.34 20.21 17.53
C LEU A 194 -5.73 20.35 16.06
N TYR A 195 -4.99 19.70 15.16
CA TYR A 195 -5.17 19.87 13.72
C TYR A 195 -5.92 18.72 13.06
N LYS A 196 -6.00 17.55 13.69
CA LYS A 196 -6.66 16.36 13.11
C LYS A 196 -7.34 15.56 14.22
N VAL A 197 -8.57 15.14 13.98
CA VAL A 197 -9.30 14.15 14.78
C VAL A 197 -9.98 13.17 13.84
N ILE A 198 -9.86 11.88 14.11
CA ILE A 198 -10.61 10.84 13.40
C ILE A 198 -11.27 9.96 14.45
N ILE A 199 -12.58 9.74 14.30
CA ILE A 199 -13.39 8.85 15.15
C ILE A 199 -13.98 7.78 14.24
N GLY A 200 -13.95 6.53 14.69
CA GLY A 200 -14.36 5.36 13.91
C GLY A 200 -13.15 4.61 13.37
N ASP A 201 -13.20 4.22 12.10
CA ASP A 201 -12.19 3.38 11.48
C ASP A 201 -11.11 4.20 10.77
N PHE A 202 -9.85 3.89 11.05
CA PHE A 202 -8.69 4.60 10.51
C PHE A 202 -7.48 3.70 10.34
N VAL A 203 -6.49 4.19 9.60
CA VAL A 203 -5.18 3.57 9.45
C VAL A 203 -4.08 4.57 9.82
N GLN A 204 -2.93 4.06 10.24
CA GLN A 204 -1.76 4.85 10.58
C GLN A 204 -0.65 4.63 9.57
N GLN A 205 -0.01 5.71 9.11
CA GLN A 205 1.13 5.66 8.19
C GLN A 205 2.32 6.41 8.79
N TRP A 206 3.31 5.66 9.29
CA TRP A 206 4.50 6.20 9.95
C TRP A 206 5.79 5.56 9.42
N GLY A 207 6.86 6.35 9.37
CA GLY A 207 8.17 5.88 8.93
C GLY A 207 8.15 5.22 7.56
N GLN A 208 9.08 4.31 7.28
CA GLN A 208 9.11 3.51 6.05
C GLN A 208 8.22 2.27 6.13
N GLY A 209 7.24 2.26 7.04
CA GLY A 209 6.27 1.18 7.18
C GLY A 209 6.80 -0.04 7.95
N LEU A 210 7.91 0.07 8.70
CA LEU A 210 8.38 -1.03 9.55
C LEU A 210 7.47 -1.25 10.78
N VAL A 211 6.71 -0.25 11.21
CA VAL A 211 5.73 -0.36 12.31
C VAL A 211 4.30 -0.19 11.80
N GLN A 212 4.01 0.93 11.13
CA GLN A 212 2.67 1.29 10.63
C GLN A 212 2.74 1.75 9.18
N ALA A 213 2.17 0.99 8.24
CA ALA A 213 2.17 1.34 6.81
C ALA A 213 0.77 1.69 6.26
N GLY A 214 -0.27 1.54 7.07
CA GLY A 214 -1.64 1.92 6.74
C GLY A 214 -2.26 1.16 5.56
N GLY A 215 -1.91 -0.12 5.42
CA GLY A 215 -2.55 -1.09 4.53
C GLY A 215 -2.19 -0.98 3.04
N PHE A 216 -1.79 0.19 2.55
CA PHE A 216 -1.25 0.35 1.20
C PHE A 216 0.23 0.73 1.22
N SER A 217 0.99 -0.07 0.48
CA SER A 217 2.42 0.11 0.35
C SER A 217 2.81 -0.12 -1.10
N LEU A 218 3.39 0.89 -1.75
CA LEU A 218 3.99 0.71 -3.07
C LEU A 218 5.13 -0.30 -2.94
N GLY A 219 4.91 -1.51 -3.42
CA GLY A 219 5.92 -2.55 -3.50
C GLY A 219 6.98 -2.25 -4.56
N LYS A 220 7.74 -3.27 -4.94
CA LYS A 220 8.74 -3.17 -6.01
C LYS A 220 8.08 -2.79 -7.33
N SER A 221 8.54 -1.70 -7.92
CA SER A 221 7.95 -1.14 -9.14
C SER A 221 9.02 -0.60 -10.06
N TYR A 222 8.69 -0.49 -11.35
CA TYR A 222 9.53 0.18 -12.34
C TYR A 222 9.76 1.65 -12.00
N GLU A 223 8.88 2.28 -11.21
CA GLU A 223 9.10 3.61 -10.63
C GLU A 223 10.04 3.50 -9.43
N SER A 224 11.29 3.10 -9.71
CA SER A 224 12.27 2.66 -8.71
C SER A 224 12.69 3.75 -7.72
N ILE A 225 12.45 5.02 -8.04
CA ILE A 225 12.65 6.15 -7.13
C ILE A 225 11.50 6.20 -6.10
N ILE A 226 10.25 6.13 -6.57
CA ILE A 226 9.05 6.21 -5.73
C ILE A 226 9.01 5.02 -4.77
N SER A 227 9.40 3.82 -5.23
CA SER A 227 9.43 2.61 -4.39
C SER A 227 10.40 2.70 -3.22
N THR A 228 11.33 3.65 -3.20
CA THR A 228 12.22 3.85 -2.04
C THR A 228 11.52 4.53 -0.88
N GLN A 229 10.42 5.25 -1.12
CA GLN A 229 9.76 6.09 -0.12
C GLN A 229 8.36 5.58 0.18
N LYS A 230 8.00 5.53 1.47
CA LYS A 230 6.60 5.41 1.88
C LYS A 230 5.94 6.76 2.08
N PHE A 231 4.61 6.73 1.98
CA PHE A 231 3.74 7.85 2.29
C PHE A 231 3.60 7.99 3.80
N HIS A 232 3.78 9.22 4.31
CA HIS A 232 3.72 9.52 5.75
C HIS A 232 2.56 10.47 6.03
N LEU A 233 1.34 10.06 5.67
CA LEU A 233 0.13 10.89 5.84
C LEU A 233 -0.38 10.89 7.29
N GLY A 234 0.22 10.06 8.14
CA GLY A 234 -0.21 9.86 9.51
C GLY A 234 -1.53 9.11 9.56
N ALA A 235 -2.42 9.53 10.45
CA ALA A 235 -3.77 8.96 10.53
C ALA A 235 -4.62 9.34 9.31
N ILE A 236 -5.19 8.33 8.63
CA ILE A 236 -6.09 8.47 7.47
C ILE A 236 -7.39 7.69 7.78
N PRO A 237 -8.58 8.23 7.43
CA PRO A 237 -9.83 7.52 7.60
C PRO A 237 -9.88 6.25 6.74
N TYR A 238 -10.39 5.17 7.32
CA TYR A 238 -10.49 3.90 6.63
C TYR A 238 -11.74 3.84 5.76
N SER A 239 -11.56 3.39 4.52
CA SER A 239 -12.66 3.32 3.55
C SER A 239 -12.47 2.23 2.49
N SER A 240 -11.63 1.25 2.80
CA SER A 240 -11.43 0.05 1.97
C SER A 240 -12.39 -1.07 2.40
N SER A 241 -12.63 -2.01 1.49
CA SER A 241 -13.38 -3.26 1.73
C SER A 241 -12.58 -4.32 2.52
N VAL A 242 -11.27 -4.16 2.69
CA VAL A 242 -10.46 -5.15 3.42
C VAL A 242 -10.86 -5.18 4.91
N GLU A 243 -11.20 -6.34 5.45
CA GLU A 243 -11.76 -6.44 6.81
C GLU A 243 -10.73 -6.43 7.95
N SER A 244 -9.45 -6.60 7.63
CA SER A 244 -8.37 -6.80 8.62
C SER A 244 -7.42 -5.60 8.78
N GLY A 245 -7.50 -4.61 7.89
CA GLY A 245 -6.47 -3.59 7.69
C GLY A 245 -6.63 -2.27 8.45
N PHE A 246 -7.46 -2.18 9.49
CA PHE A 246 -7.81 -0.90 10.14
C PHE A 246 -7.85 -0.95 11.67
N TYR A 247 -7.70 0.21 12.30
CA TYR A 247 -7.99 0.44 13.71
C TYR A 247 -9.40 1.00 13.87
N ARG A 248 -10.08 0.64 14.97
CA ARG A 248 -11.44 1.11 15.33
C ARG A 248 -11.40 1.85 16.65
N GLY A 249 -11.54 3.17 16.61
CA GLY A 249 -11.48 4.01 17.82
C GLY A 249 -11.31 5.49 17.52
N ILE A 250 -10.30 6.10 18.14
CA ILE A 250 -10.04 7.55 18.03
C ILE A 250 -8.57 7.79 17.72
N SER A 251 -8.31 8.68 16.76
CA SER A 251 -6.98 9.22 16.47
C SER A 251 -6.98 10.74 16.62
N LEU A 252 -5.94 11.27 17.24
CA LEU A 252 -5.73 12.69 17.50
C LEU A 252 -4.39 13.14 16.90
N GLY A 253 -4.36 14.30 16.27
CA GLY A 253 -3.18 14.96 15.73
C GLY A 253 -3.00 16.33 16.36
N LEU A 254 -1.89 16.51 17.08
CA LEU A 254 -1.44 17.74 17.69
C LEU A 254 -0.23 18.29 16.93
N GLN A 255 -0.13 19.60 16.79
CA GLN A 255 1.02 20.23 16.16
C GLN A 255 1.38 21.56 16.83
N LYS A 256 2.66 21.85 16.90
CA LYS A 256 3.18 23.12 17.39
C LYS A 256 4.57 23.37 16.81
N ASN A 257 4.73 24.46 16.07
CA ASN A 257 6.00 24.84 15.43
C ASN A 257 6.54 23.69 14.56
N ALA A 258 7.75 23.22 14.86
CA ALA A 258 8.45 22.12 14.18
C ALA A 258 7.95 20.72 14.59
N TRP A 259 7.05 20.60 15.56
CA TRP A 259 6.62 19.33 16.15
C TRP A 259 5.20 18.97 15.73
N ARG A 260 5.00 17.70 15.36
CA ARG A 260 3.70 17.07 15.15
C ARG A 260 3.64 15.78 15.96
N MET A 261 2.59 15.59 16.73
CA MET A 261 2.33 14.39 17.51
C MET A 261 1.01 13.79 17.07
N GLU A 262 1.00 12.52 16.72
CA GLU A 262 -0.22 11.77 16.45
C GLU A 262 -0.35 10.64 17.45
N SER A 263 -1.53 10.52 18.05
CA SER A 263 -1.85 9.51 19.06
C SER A 263 -3.13 8.79 18.67
N PHE A 264 -3.22 7.50 18.97
CA PHE A 264 -4.45 6.77 18.74
C PHE A 264 -4.75 5.76 19.83
N TYR A 265 -6.02 5.41 19.95
CA TYR A 265 -6.52 4.29 20.72
C TYR A 265 -7.53 3.51 19.86
N SER A 266 -7.45 2.19 19.92
CA SER A 266 -8.26 1.28 19.13
C SER A 266 -8.70 0.09 19.98
N HIS A 267 -9.95 -0.32 19.75
CA HIS A 267 -10.50 -1.57 20.26
C HIS A 267 -11.31 -2.24 19.14
N ARG A 268 -10.90 -3.44 18.74
CA ARG A 268 -11.56 -4.20 17.68
C ARG A 268 -11.57 -5.70 17.98
N TYR A 269 -12.34 -6.41 17.18
CA TYR A 269 -12.41 -7.87 17.19
C TYR A 269 -11.71 -8.42 15.94
N TRP A 270 -11.22 -9.64 16.07
CA TRP A 270 -10.54 -10.39 15.03
C TRP A 270 -11.16 -11.75 14.87
N ASP A 271 -11.26 -12.17 13.62
CA ASP A 271 -11.59 -13.53 13.28
C ASP A 271 -10.36 -14.42 13.48
N ALA A 272 -10.55 -15.53 14.17
CA ALA A 272 -9.43 -16.35 14.59
C ALA A 272 -9.78 -17.83 14.70
N THR A 273 -8.79 -18.68 14.44
CA THR A 273 -8.90 -20.11 14.74
C THR A 273 -8.43 -20.38 16.16
N ILE A 274 -9.38 -20.63 17.06
CA ILE A 274 -9.12 -21.00 18.45
C ILE A 274 -8.82 -22.50 18.56
N GLN A 275 -7.82 -22.84 19.37
CA GLN A 275 -7.57 -24.20 19.84
C GLN A 275 -7.44 -24.21 21.36
N LYS A 276 -7.60 -25.38 21.96
CA LYS A 276 -7.37 -25.60 23.39
C LYS A 276 -6.15 -26.48 23.59
N ASP A 277 -5.33 -26.13 24.57
CA ASP A 277 -4.17 -26.94 24.95
C ASP A 277 -4.59 -28.17 25.78
N SER A 278 -3.65 -29.07 26.08
CA SER A 278 -3.87 -30.24 26.94
C SER A 278 -4.40 -29.89 28.34
N ILE A 279 -4.19 -28.64 28.79
CA ILE A 279 -4.67 -28.08 30.06
C ILE A 279 -5.96 -27.25 29.87
N SER A 280 -6.65 -27.40 28.74
CA SER A 280 -7.89 -26.69 28.38
C SER A 280 -7.80 -25.16 28.31
N GLN A 281 -6.60 -24.57 28.26
CA GLN A 281 -6.42 -23.14 28.01
C GLN A 281 -6.59 -22.84 26.51
N SER A 282 -7.41 -21.83 26.21
CA SER A 282 -7.66 -21.37 24.84
C SER A 282 -6.52 -20.49 24.34
N TYR A 283 -6.09 -20.72 23.10
CA TYR A 283 -5.13 -19.88 22.38
C TYR A 283 -5.57 -19.77 20.92
N TYR A 284 -5.05 -18.78 20.21
CA TYR A 284 -5.27 -18.69 18.76
C TYR A 284 -4.02 -19.13 18.00
N THR A 285 -4.24 -19.75 16.84
CA THR A 285 -3.16 -20.23 15.95
C THR A 285 -2.91 -19.30 14.78
N SER A 286 -3.96 -18.68 14.26
CA SER A 286 -3.90 -17.71 13.18
C SER A 286 -5.06 -16.72 13.26
N LEU A 287 -4.75 -15.45 12.99
CA LEU A 287 -5.75 -14.45 12.65
C LEU A 287 -6.15 -14.63 11.19
N ILE A 288 -7.43 -14.43 10.89
CA ILE A 288 -7.99 -14.66 9.56
C ILE A 288 -8.20 -13.31 8.90
N ASN A 289 -7.47 -13.08 7.82
CA ASN A 289 -7.52 -11.80 7.09
C ASN A 289 -8.39 -11.88 5.83
N THR A 290 -9.04 -13.02 5.57
CA THR A 290 -9.81 -13.24 4.35
C THR A 290 -11.14 -12.50 4.32
N GLY A 291 -11.74 -12.24 5.49
CA GLY A 291 -13.06 -11.62 5.61
C GLY A 291 -14.16 -12.42 4.89
N LEU A 292 -14.22 -13.74 5.12
CA LEU A 292 -15.16 -14.61 4.41
C LEU A 292 -15.96 -15.43 5.42
N HIS A 293 -17.28 -15.30 5.38
CA HIS A 293 -18.22 -15.84 6.37
C HIS A 293 -19.37 -16.65 5.75
N ARG A 294 -19.05 -17.56 4.84
CA ARG A 294 -20.02 -18.22 3.95
C ARG A 294 -20.46 -19.61 4.42
N THR A 295 -19.70 -20.21 5.33
CA THR A 295 -19.88 -21.57 5.85
C THR A 295 -19.96 -21.57 7.37
N SER A 296 -20.58 -22.59 7.98
CA SER A 296 -20.68 -22.69 9.45
C SER A 296 -19.31 -22.68 10.15
N THR A 297 -18.28 -23.25 9.53
CA THR A 297 -16.90 -23.22 10.02
C THR A 297 -16.26 -21.85 9.94
N GLU A 298 -16.58 -21.05 8.91
CA GLU A 298 -16.11 -19.67 8.79
C GLU A 298 -16.83 -18.79 9.83
N ILE A 299 -18.16 -18.90 9.93
CA ILE A 299 -18.99 -18.16 10.88
C ILE A 299 -18.57 -18.42 12.34
N SER A 300 -18.19 -19.67 12.67
CA SER A 300 -17.71 -20.01 14.02
C SER A 300 -16.42 -19.28 14.45
N LYS A 301 -15.71 -18.68 13.50
CA LYS A 301 -14.43 -17.99 13.72
C LYS A 301 -14.57 -16.48 13.80
N ILE A 302 -15.78 -15.95 13.62
CA ILE A 302 -16.07 -14.52 13.67
C ILE A 302 -15.82 -13.96 15.08
N ASN A 303 -15.15 -12.81 15.16
CA ASN A 303 -14.98 -11.98 16.37
C ASN A 303 -14.46 -12.73 17.61
N GLN A 304 -13.59 -13.71 17.40
CA GLN A 304 -13.11 -14.62 18.44
C GLN A 304 -12.02 -14.02 19.35
N VAL A 305 -11.24 -13.05 18.85
CA VAL A 305 -10.14 -12.42 19.61
C VAL A 305 -10.34 -10.92 19.67
N GLN A 306 -10.21 -10.31 20.84
CA GLN A 306 -10.23 -8.85 21.01
C GLN A 306 -8.80 -8.31 20.92
N GLU A 307 -8.61 -7.19 20.26
CA GLU A 307 -7.36 -6.42 20.21
C GLU A 307 -7.58 -5.03 20.82
N TRP A 308 -6.77 -4.69 21.82
CA TRP A 308 -6.58 -3.32 22.29
C TRP A 308 -5.24 -2.80 21.80
N SER A 309 -5.25 -1.65 21.13
CA SER A 309 -4.05 -1.04 20.60
C SER A 309 -4.03 0.45 20.87
N TRP A 310 -2.86 0.97 21.24
CA TRP A 310 -2.62 2.41 21.29
C TRP A 310 -1.23 2.72 20.78
N GLY A 311 -1.04 3.93 20.29
CA GLY A 311 0.25 4.32 19.76
C GLY A 311 0.44 5.83 19.72
N ASN A 312 1.70 6.22 19.64
CA ASN A 312 2.14 7.60 19.53
C ASN A 312 3.24 7.72 18.49
N SER A 313 3.13 8.70 17.61
CA SER A 313 4.15 9.13 16.66
C SER A 313 4.50 10.58 16.97
N LEU A 314 5.76 10.84 17.31
CA LEU A 314 6.30 12.18 17.46
C LEU A 314 7.21 12.48 16.28
N ASN A 315 6.80 13.42 15.45
CA ASN A 315 7.53 13.90 14.29
C ASN A 315 8.09 15.30 14.56
N TRP A 316 9.38 15.46 14.31
CA TRP A 316 10.06 16.74 14.30
C TRP A 316 10.56 17.03 12.89
N GLN A 317 10.26 18.22 12.39
CA GLN A 317 10.71 18.69 11.09
C GLN A 317 11.45 20.01 11.24
N SER A 318 12.69 20.08 10.74
CA SER A 318 13.47 21.32 10.81
C SER A 318 12.84 22.40 9.91
N PRO A 319 12.62 23.62 10.42
CA PRO A 319 12.08 24.71 9.60
C PRO A 319 13.07 25.22 8.53
N GLN A 320 14.38 25.04 8.76
CA GLN A 320 15.45 25.61 7.93
C GLN A 320 16.13 24.56 7.06
N HIS A 321 16.13 23.30 7.51
CA HIS A 321 16.78 22.20 6.82
C HIS A 321 15.73 21.19 6.40
N ALA A 322 15.92 20.54 5.26
CA ALA A 322 15.07 19.44 4.84
C ALA A 322 15.44 18.15 5.59
N ILE A 323 15.31 18.18 6.92
CA ILE A 323 15.57 17.10 7.86
C ILE A 323 14.28 16.87 8.66
N GLY A 324 13.86 15.62 8.76
CA GLY A 324 12.81 15.18 9.67
C GLY A 324 13.21 13.92 10.42
N VAL A 325 12.83 13.88 11.68
CA VAL A 325 13.02 12.72 12.57
C VAL A 325 11.67 12.37 13.17
N GLN A 326 11.34 11.08 13.20
CA GLN A 326 10.08 10.61 13.76
C GLN A 326 10.35 9.41 14.68
N ALA A 327 9.85 9.49 15.90
CA ALA A 327 9.86 8.41 16.87
C ALA A 327 8.44 7.85 17.02
N ASN A 328 8.29 6.54 16.89
CA ASN A 328 7.02 5.85 16.88
C ASN A 328 6.98 4.78 17.98
N MET A 329 5.81 4.59 18.55
CA MET A 329 5.51 3.54 19.51
C MET A 329 4.11 3.01 19.25
N THR A 330 3.94 1.69 19.20
CA THR A 330 2.64 1.02 19.19
C THR A 330 2.67 -0.11 20.18
N TRP A 331 1.65 -0.15 21.03
CA TRP A 331 1.39 -1.26 21.93
C TRP A 331 0.11 -1.95 21.50
N SER A 332 0.15 -3.28 21.43
CA SER A 332 -0.99 -4.12 21.04
C SER A 332 -1.13 -5.28 22.03
N ARG A 333 -2.36 -5.51 22.47
CA ARG A 333 -2.72 -6.62 23.35
C ARG A 333 -3.91 -7.39 22.80
N TRP A 334 -3.80 -8.71 22.80
CA TRP A 334 -4.88 -9.62 22.42
C TRP A 334 -5.50 -10.29 23.64
N SER A 335 -6.79 -10.63 23.57
CA SER A 335 -7.49 -11.34 24.66
C SER A 335 -6.98 -12.77 24.85
N LEU A 336 -6.53 -13.42 23.78
CA LEU A 336 -5.94 -14.77 23.79
C LEU A 336 -4.48 -14.70 23.32
N PRO A 337 -3.60 -15.58 23.82
CA PRO A 337 -2.23 -15.67 23.31
C PRO A 337 -2.17 -16.37 21.95
N LYS A 338 -1.26 -15.91 21.10
CA LYS A 338 -0.80 -16.63 19.91
C LYS A 338 0.11 -17.78 20.34
N LYS A 339 -0.14 -18.96 19.80
CA LYS A 339 0.78 -20.11 19.91
C LYS A 339 1.07 -20.64 18.51
N ASN A 340 2.36 -20.81 18.21
CA ASN A 340 2.78 -21.33 16.90
C ASN A 340 2.61 -22.85 16.87
N GLY A 341 2.42 -23.40 15.66
CA GLY A 341 2.45 -24.85 15.46
C GLY A 341 3.88 -25.39 15.45
N ASN A 342 4.02 -26.72 15.43
CA ASN A 342 5.32 -27.42 15.36
C ASN A 342 5.95 -27.42 13.95
N LYS A 343 5.69 -26.39 13.14
CA LYS A 343 6.24 -26.28 11.77
C LYS A 343 7.55 -25.52 11.80
N ASN A 344 8.57 -26.01 11.09
CA ASN A 344 9.92 -25.42 11.09
C ASN A 344 9.92 -23.92 10.76
N TYR A 345 9.16 -23.49 9.76
CA TYR A 345 9.09 -22.07 9.38
C TYR A 345 8.36 -21.16 10.38
N GLN A 346 7.68 -21.73 11.39
CA GLN A 346 6.96 -20.98 12.44
C GLN A 346 7.73 -20.94 13.76
N MET A 347 8.93 -21.51 13.83
CA MET A 347 9.70 -21.59 15.08
C MET A 347 10.09 -20.19 15.59
N ASP A 348 10.48 -19.30 14.67
CA ASP A 348 10.91 -17.94 15.01
C ASP A 348 9.75 -16.93 15.05
N ASP A 349 8.55 -17.30 14.58
CA ASP A 349 7.38 -16.40 14.56
C ASP A 349 7.06 -15.90 15.98
N TRP A 350 6.66 -14.63 16.10
CA TRP A 350 6.25 -14.06 17.38
C TRP A 350 5.09 -14.84 18.03
N GLN A 351 5.14 -14.99 19.36
CA GLN A 351 4.15 -15.66 20.21
C GLN A 351 3.76 -14.80 21.41
N GLY A 352 2.58 -15.05 21.97
CA GLY A 352 2.05 -14.36 23.14
C GLY A 352 0.86 -13.46 22.82
N ASN A 353 0.52 -12.58 23.77
CA ASN A 353 -0.65 -11.71 23.69
C ASN A 353 -0.33 -10.22 23.90
N ASN A 354 0.94 -9.85 23.98
CA ASN A 354 1.38 -8.49 24.27
C ASN A 354 2.60 -8.14 23.43
N LEU A 355 2.46 -7.13 22.59
CA LEU A 355 3.47 -6.70 21.64
C LEU A 355 3.71 -5.20 21.81
N LEU A 356 4.99 -4.83 21.90
CA LEU A 356 5.42 -3.45 21.86
C LEU A 356 6.36 -3.27 20.67
N ASN A 357 5.96 -2.44 19.72
CA ASN A 357 6.77 -2.04 18.60
C ASN A 357 7.20 -0.59 18.78
N THR A 358 8.49 -0.31 18.58
CA THR A 358 9.02 1.05 18.56
C THR A 358 9.83 1.26 17.29
N SER A 359 9.86 2.48 16.77
CA SER A 359 10.80 2.82 15.70
C SER A 359 11.30 4.25 15.78
N ILE A 360 12.48 4.46 15.22
CA ILE A 360 13.01 5.78 14.93
C ILE A 360 13.26 5.81 13.44
N SER A 361 12.60 6.74 12.77
CA SER A 361 12.83 7.03 11.36
C SER A 361 13.41 8.43 11.19
N SER A 362 14.20 8.59 10.14
CA SER A 362 14.71 9.88 9.73
C SER A 362 14.67 9.98 8.22
N HIS A 363 14.49 11.19 7.73
CA HIS A 363 14.71 11.52 6.34
C HIS A 363 15.46 12.84 6.28
N PHE A 364 16.43 12.93 5.37
CA PHE A 364 17.11 14.19 5.14
C PHE A 364 17.55 14.33 3.69
N SER A 365 17.52 15.57 3.23
CA SER A 365 18.00 15.96 1.92
C SER A 365 19.42 16.49 2.03
N TRP A 366 20.35 15.83 1.34
CA TRP A 366 21.73 16.29 1.20
C TRP A 366 22.07 16.45 -0.28
N LYS A 367 22.32 17.69 -0.72
CA LYS A 367 22.49 18.01 -2.16
C LYS A 367 21.34 17.41 -2.96
N ARG A 368 21.64 16.72 -4.07
CA ARG A 368 20.67 16.05 -4.96
C ARG A 368 20.20 14.67 -4.48
N ALA A 369 20.55 14.27 -3.25
CA ALA A 369 20.16 13.00 -2.66
C ALA A 369 19.13 13.19 -1.55
N LEU A 370 18.14 12.31 -1.48
CA LEU A 370 17.19 12.20 -0.37
C LEU A 370 17.43 10.87 0.31
N TRP A 371 17.86 10.94 1.55
CA TRP A 371 18.18 9.80 2.40
C TRP A 371 17.01 9.52 3.32
N MET A 372 16.79 8.25 3.61
CA MET A 372 15.86 7.81 4.62
C MET A 372 16.40 6.60 5.36
N ALA A 373 16.05 6.50 6.62
CA ALA A 373 16.34 5.35 7.44
C ALA A 373 15.21 5.13 8.43
N GLU A 374 14.92 3.88 8.75
CA GLU A 374 14.07 3.50 9.87
C GLU A 374 14.71 2.30 10.57
N PHE A 375 14.82 2.39 11.89
CA PHE A 375 15.19 1.29 12.75
C PHE A 375 14.01 1.00 13.68
N ALA A 376 13.54 -0.24 13.68
CA ALA A 376 12.39 -0.68 14.44
C ALA A 376 12.75 -1.87 15.33
N PHE A 377 12.14 -1.92 16.51
CA PHE A 377 12.35 -2.95 17.51
C PHE A 377 11.01 -3.51 17.99
N SER A 378 11.00 -4.80 18.28
CA SER A 378 9.90 -5.52 18.92
C SER A 378 10.38 -6.06 20.27
N ASN A 379 9.49 -6.09 21.28
CA ASN A 379 9.79 -6.63 22.61
C ASN A 379 10.23 -8.12 22.62
N SER A 380 10.17 -8.84 21.50
CA SER A 380 10.75 -10.17 21.30
C SER A 380 12.27 -10.20 21.11
N HIS A 381 13.00 -9.10 21.38
CA HIS A 381 14.44 -8.93 21.06
C HIS A 381 14.75 -8.99 19.56
N ALA A 382 13.71 -8.85 18.74
CA ALA A 382 13.80 -8.83 17.29
C ALA A 382 13.77 -7.39 16.78
N PHE A 383 14.53 -7.12 15.72
CA PHE A 383 14.59 -5.79 15.11
C PHE A 383 14.48 -5.86 13.59
N ALA A 384 14.15 -4.72 13.01
CA ALA A 384 14.14 -4.48 11.58
C ALA A 384 14.83 -3.14 11.29
N LEU A 385 15.54 -3.08 10.17
CA LEU A 385 16.26 -1.91 9.69
C LEU A 385 15.92 -1.74 8.20
N MET A 386 15.69 -0.50 7.82
CA MET A 386 15.59 -0.10 6.42
C MET A 386 16.37 1.20 6.23
N GLN A 387 17.19 1.26 5.20
CA GLN A 387 17.92 2.47 4.82
C GLN A 387 17.88 2.60 3.31
N GLY A 388 17.57 3.78 2.81
CA GLY A 388 17.46 4.02 1.39
C GLY A 388 17.89 5.42 1.02
N ALA A 389 18.23 5.58 -0.25
CA ALA A 389 18.50 6.88 -0.82
C ALA A 389 18.01 6.93 -2.27
N ALA A 390 17.56 8.11 -2.68
CA ALA A 390 17.31 8.44 -4.08
C ALA A 390 18.12 9.67 -4.45
N TRP A 391 18.92 9.61 -5.51
CA TRP A 391 19.74 10.73 -5.95
C TRP A 391 19.68 10.97 -7.46
N ALA A 392 19.48 12.24 -7.81
CA ALA A 392 19.52 12.71 -9.19
C ALA A 392 20.96 13.06 -9.58
N LYS A 393 21.64 12.16 -10.31
CA LYS A 393 23.02 12.41 -10.77
C LYS A 393 23.04 13.52 -11.82
N SER A 394 22.09 13.50 -12.75
CA SER A 394 21.91 14.53 -13.79
C SER A 394 20.43 14.71 -14.12
N LYS A 395 20.10 15.67 -14.99
CA LYS A 395 18.72 15.82 -15.52
C LYS A 395 18.20 14.57 -16.26
N ALA A 396 19.10 13.66 -16.65
CA ALA A 396 18.77 12.47 -17.40
C ALA A 396 18.85 11.19 -16.57
N ILE A 397 19.65 11.15 -15.50
CA ILE A 397 19.93 9.92 -14.75
C ILE A 397 19.62 10.11 -13.27
N ASP A 398 18.73 9.26 -12.78
CA ASP A 398 18.41 9.09 -11.38
C ASP A 398 18.76 7.67 -10.93
N PHE A 399 19.19 7.56 -9.69
CA PHE A 399 19.49 6.29 -9.04
C PHE A 399 18.82 6.23 -7.69
N SER A 400 18.52 5.02 -7.26
CA SER A 400 18.01 4.77 -5.93
C SER A 400 18.53 3.45 -5.39
N TYR A 401 18.56 3.31 -4.08
CA TYR A 401 18.80 2.02 -3.45
C TYR A 401 18.03 1.92 -2.13
N VAL A 402 17.76 0.68 -1.71
CA VAL A 402 17.25 0.36 -0.37
C VAL A 402 17.97 -0.88 0.13
N ILE A 403 18.59 -0.78 1.30
CA ILE A 403 19.09 -1.90 2.10
C ILE A 403 18.07 -2.16 3.19
N ARG A 404 17.72 -3.43 3.39
CA ARG A 404 16.77 -3.86 4.40
C ARG A 404 17.24 -5.11 5.12
N TYR A 405 16.95 -5.17 6.41
CA TYR A 405 17.17 -6.32 7.26
C TYR A 405 15.98 -6.48 8.20
N HIS A 406 15.33 -7.62 8.17
CA HIS A 406 14.24 -7.98 9.08
C HIS A 406 14.65 -9.29 9.76
N SER A 407 14.79 -9.29 11.08
CA SER A 407 15.06 -10.53 11.81
C SER A 407 13.88 -11.51 11.70
N ALA A 408 14.15 -12.81 11.83
CA ALA A 408 13.15 -13.85 11.65
C ALA A 408 11.95 -13.72 12.62
N GLY A 409 12.22 -13.39 13.89
CA GLY A 409 11.19 -13.16 14.89
C GLY A 409 10.68 -11.72 15.01
N TYR A 410 11.01 -10.84 14.07
CA TYR A 410 10.44 -9.50 14.04
C TYR A 410 8.98 -9.59 13.59
N PHE A 411 8.10 -8.94 14.33
CA PHE A 411 6.68 -8.93 14.04
C PHE A 411 6.10 -7.57 14.40
N SER A 412 5.33 -7.00 13.47
CA SER A 412 4.51 -5.82 13.67
C SER A 412 3.20 -5.99 12.87
N PRO A 413 2.01 -5.92 13.48
CA PRO A 413 0.76 -6.34 12.85
C PRO A 413 0.33 -5.50 11.65
N GLN A 414 0.77 -4.25 11.58
CA GLN A 414 0.39 -3.28 10.55
C GLN A 414 1.59 -2.80 9.71
N ALA A 415 2.71 -3.53 9.80
CA ALA A 415 3.90 -3.23 9.02
C ALA A 415 3.77 -3.73 7.58
N GLN A 416 4.20 -2.91 6.63
CA GLN A 416 4.21 -3.23 5.21
C GLN A 416 5.32 -2.43 4.54
N ALA A 417 6.56 -2.74 4.91
CA ALA A 417 7.73 -2.12 4.33
C ALA A 417 8.06 -2.75 2.96
N LEU A 418 8.98 -2.14 2.20
CA LEU A 418 9.46 -2.76 0.96
C LEU A 418 10.13 -4.11 1.27
N GLY A 419 9.68 -5.19 0.63
CA GLY A 419 10.18 -6.54 0.85
C GLY A 419 9.71 -7.49 -0.25
N GLU A 420 10.20 -8.72 -0.19
CA GLU A 420 9.72 -9.84 -1.00
C GLU A 420 8.54 -10.55 -0.31
N SER A 421 8.57 -10.67 1.02
CA SER A 421 7.48 -11.23 1.81
C SER A 421 6.34 -10.21 2.02
N SER A 422 5.12 -10.72 2.23
CA SER A 422 3.97 -9.90 2.62
C SER A 422 4.09 -9.38 4.06
N GLU A 423 4.71 -10.18 4.93
CA GLU A 423 5.06 -9.78 6.30
C GLU A 423 6.49 -9.22 6.33
N VAL A 424 6.71 -8.22 7.17
CA VAL A 424 8.03 -7.65 7.42
C VAL A 424 8.76 -8.56 8.41
N ASN A 425 9.31 -9.68 7.95
CA ASN A 425 10.12 -10.59 8.76
C ASN A 425 11.12 -11.36 7.90
N ASN A 426 12.14 -11.94 8.57
CA ASN A 426 13.04 -12.92 7.99
C ASN A 426 13.67 -12.57 6.62
N GLU A 427 14.10 -11.32 6.39
CA GLU A 427 14.56 -10.90 5.07
C GLU A 427 15.77 -9.96 5.15
N LEU A 428 16.84 -10.30 4.44
CA LEU A 428 17.93 -9.38 4.10
C LEU A 428 17.77 -9.04 2.61
N GLY A 429 17.76 -7.77 2.26
CA GLY A 429 17.55 -7.37 0.87
C GLY A 429 18.33 -6.12 0.45
N LEU A 430 18.66 -6.08 -0.84
CA LEU A 430 19.27 -4.96 -1.54
C LEU A 430 18.48 -4.67 -2.81
N PHE A 431 17.75 -3.55 -2.80
CA PHE A 431 17.10 -2.98 -3.97
C PHE A 431 18.01 -1.93 -4.59
N LEU A 432 18.22 -1.99 -5.90
CA LEU A 432 18.93 -1.01 -6.70
C LEU A 432 18.02 -0.56 -7.83
N GLY A 433 17.78 0.74 -7.91
CA GLY A 433 16.93 1.37 -8.92
C GLY A 433 17.71 2.33 -9.79
N ASN A 434 17.33 2.42 -11.07
CA ASN A 434 17.77 3.48 -11.94
C ASN A 434 16.65 3.95 -12.86
N GLN A 435 16.69 5.23 -13.22
CA GLN A 435 15.79 5.82 -14.19
C GLN A 435 16.60 6.71 -15.13
N TYR A 436 16.47 6.43 -16.43
CA TYR A 436 17.17 7.12 -17.48
C TYR A 436 16.20 7.78 -18.48
N HIS A 437 16.34 9.09 -18.63
CA HIS A 437 15.58 9.89 -19.57
C HIS A 437 16.46 10.25 -20.77
N TRP A 438 16.37 9.49 -21.87
CA TRP A 438 17.03 9.89 -23.13
C TRP A 438 16.49 11.22 -23.67
N SER A 439 15.19 11.46 -23.46
CA SER A 439 14.52 12.71 -23.83
C SER A 439 13.28 12.90 -22.96
N LYS A 440 12.62 14.05 -23.05
CA LYS A 440 11.32 14.30 -22.39
C LYS A 440 10.21 13.29 -22.76
N ARG A 441 10.43 12.46 -23.78
CA ARG A 441 9.45 11.50 -24.31
C ARG A 441 9.86 10.05 -24.13
N LYS A 442 11.14 9.79 -23.80
CA LYS A 442 11.72 8.44 -23.77
C LYS A 442 12.35 8.20 -22.42
N ARG A 443 11.87 7.18 -21.73
CA ARG A 443 12.32 6.81 -20.40
C ARG A 443 12.61 5.32 -20.32
N LEU A 444 13.73 4.94 -19.73
CA LEU A 444 13.99 3.57 -19.29
C LEU A 444 14.08 3.60 -17.77
N SER A 445 13.21 2.86 -17.12
CA SER A 445 13.31 2.62 -15.68
C SER A 445 13.68 1.16 -15.47
N SER A 446 14.60 0.89 -14.55
CA SER A 446 14.97 -0.47 -14.20
C SER A 446 15.24 -0.60 -12.70
N TYR A 447 15.11 -1.82 -12.20
CA TYR A 447 15.57 -2.17 -10.88
C TYR A 447 16.12 -3.59 -10.83
N LEU A 448 16.94 -3.84 -9.82
CA LEU A 448 17.47 -5.13 -9.43
C LEU A 448 17.30 -5.26 -7.92
N ASP A 449 16.62 -6.30 -7.47
CA ASP A 449 16.37 -6.59 -6.06
C ASP A 449 16.95 -7.95 -5.72
N PHE A 450 17.90 -8.00 -4.78
CA PHE A 450 18.41 -9.23 -4.20
C PHE A 450 17.78 -9.43 -2.83
N PHE A 451 17.38 -10.66 -2.51
CA PHE A 451 16.80 -11.00 -1.22
C PHE A 451 17.28 -12.37 -0.74
N LEU A 452 17.51 -12.47 0.56
CA LEU A 452 17.95 -13.66 1.30
C LEU A 452 17.03 -13.84 2.51
N PHE A 453 16.59 -15.06 2.76
CA PHE A 453 15.80 -15.45 3.93
C PHE A 453 16.69 -16.29 4.86
N PRO A 454 17.20 -15.73 5.98
CA PRO A 454 18.08 -16.45 6.89
C PRO A 454 17.44 -17.70 7.52
N ALA A 455 16.18 -17.61 7.95
CA ALA A 455 15.42 -18.70 8.53
C ALA A 455 14.51 -19.39 7.48
N PRO A 456 14.01 -20.61 7.73
CA PRO A 456 13.04 -21.27 6.86
C PRO A 456 11.77 -20.44 6.69
N LYS A 457 11.11 -20.57 5.53
CA LYS A 457 9.86 -19.87 5.24
C LYS A 457 8.80 -20.82 4.70
N PHE A 458 7.57 -20.34 4.57
CA PHE A 458 6.51 -21.13 3.94
C PHE A 458 6.96 -21.60 2.55
N GLN A 459 6.78 -22.90 2.27
CA GLN A 459 7.22 -23.61 1.06
C GLN A 459 8.75 -23.79 0.88
N VAL A 460 9.58 -23.28 1.81
CA VAL A 460 11.04 -23.47 1.77
C VAL A 460 11.55 -23.81 3.17
N ASN A 461 11.75 -25.09 3.42
CA ASN A 461 12.16 -25.59 4.75
C ASN A 461 13.65 -25.40 5.04
N GLN A 462 14.43 -24.91 4.08
CA GLN A 462 15.86 -24.67 4.23
C GLN A 462 16.15 -23.21 4.60
N SER A 463 17.06 -23.03 5.56
CA SER A 463 17.64 -21.74 5.92
C SER A 463 18.52 -21.18 4.79
N ASN A 464 18.72 -19.86 4.79
CA ASN A 464 19.56 -19.13 3.83
C ASN A 464 19.14 -19.30 2.36
N SER A 465 17.85 -19.46 2.11
CA SER A 465 17.32 -19.43 0.74
C SER A 465 17.40 -18.02 0.17
N TRP A 466 17.72 -17.89 -1.11
CA TRP A 466 17.89 -16.59 -1.75
C TRP A 466 17.30 -16.54 -3.15
N GLY A 467 17.10 -15.31 -3.61
CA GLY A 467 16.67 -15.03 -4.96
C GLY A 467 16.97 -13.60 -5.36
N TRP A 468 16.59 -13.28 -6.57
CA TRP A 468 16.69 -11.93 -7.08
C TRP A 468 15.61 -11.68 -8.13
N GLU A 469 15.33 -10.40 -8.36
CA GLU A 469 14.34 -9.92 -9.31
C GLU A 469 14.90 -8.73 -10.07
N ALA A 470 14.88 -8.80 -11.40
CA ALA A 470 15.25 -7.70 -12.27
C ALA A 470 14.04 -7.27 -13.10
N LEU A 471 13.86 -5.98 -13.27
CA LEU A 471 12.84 -5.43 -14.16
C LEU A 471 13.43 -4.27 -14.95
N SER A 472 13.11 -4.23 -16.23
CA SER A 472 13.38 -3.09 -17.09
C SER A 472 12.12 -2.72 -17.86
N ARG A 473 11.75 -1.43 -17.82
CA ARG A 473 10.62 -0.88 -18.56
C ARG A 473 11.08 0.31 -19.40
N TYR A 474 10.92 0.19 -20.71
CA TYR A 474 11.04 1.30 -21.66
C TYR A 474 9.68 1.95 -21.90
N GLN A 475 9.62 3.27 -21.90
CA GLN A 475 8.43 4.06 -22.15
C GLN A 475 8.70 5.12 -23.20
N LEU A 476 7.77 5.25 -24.13
CA LEU A 476 7.75 6.28 -25.16
C LEU A 476 6.38 6.96 -25.17
N GLU A 477 6.38 8.27 -24.90
CA GLU A 477 5.16 9.09 -24.93
C GLU A 477 5.28 10.20 -25.97
N LYS A 478 4.37 10.20 -26.95
CA LYS A 478 4.22 11.29 -27.89
C LYS A 478 2.89 11.99 -27.61
N LYS A 479 3.01 13.22 -27.08
CA LYS A 479 1.90 14.06 -26.61
C LYS A 479 0.67 13.97 -27.53
N SER A 480 -0.46 13.55 -26.96
CA SER A 480 -1.76 13.48 -27.63
C SER A 480 -1.81 12.61 -28.90
N GLN A 481 -0.82 11.74 -29.13
CA GLN A 481 -0.78 10.82 -30.25
C GLN A 481 -0.75 9.38 -29.77
N PHE A 482 0.29 9.00 -29.02
CA PHE A 482 0.39 7.63 -28.50
C PHE A 482 1.28 7.53 -27.26
N GLN A 483 1.06 6.47 -26.50
CA GLN A 483 1.87 6.00 -25.37
C GLN A 483 2.22 4.54 -25.64
N LEU A 484 3.50 4.19 -25.48
CA LEU A 484 4.02 2.84 -25.61
C LEU A 484 4.83 2.52 -24.36
N PHE A 485 4.65 1.33 -23.80
CA PHE A 485 5.67 0.74 -22.93
C PHE A 485 6.00 -0.70 -23.32
N LEU A 486 7.26 -1.05 -23.09
CA LEU A 486 7.77 -2.41 -23.18
C LEU A 486 8.43 -2.73 -21.84
N GLN A 487 8.10 -3.86 -21.24
CA GLN A 487 8.68 -4.28 -19.97
C GLN A 487 9.08 -5.75 -20.02
N ALA A 488 10.26 -6.03 -19.48
CA ALA A 488 10.71 -7.37 -19.15
C ALA A 488 10.97 -7.44 -17.64
N LYS A 489 10.49 -8.50 -17.00
CA LYS A 489 10.75 -8.84 -15.61
C LYS A 489 11.28 -10.26 -15.55
N TRP A 490 12.33 -10.47 -14.77
CA TRP A 490 12.93 -11.77 -14.53
C TRP A 490 13.08 -11.99 -13.03
N THR A 491 12.42 -12.99 -12.50
CA THR A 491 12.48 -13.40 -11.11
C THR A 491 13.15 -14.77 -11.02
N SER A 492 14.15 -14.90 -10.16
CA SER A 492 14.86 -16.15 -9.90
C SER A 492 14.86 -16.43 -8.42
N LYS A 493 14.27 -17.55 -7.99
CA LYS A 493 14.11 -17.91 -6.57
C LYS A 493 14.49 -19.35 -6.32
N GLN A 494 14.94 -19.63 -5.10
CA GLN A 494 15.09 -20.98 -4.58
C GLN A 494 13.80 -21.43 -3.91
N GLU A 495 13.37 -22.65 -4.23
CA GLU A 495 12.19 -23.31 -3.66
C GLU A 495 12.54 -24.76 -3.31
N ASP A 496 11.82 -25.36 -2.36
CA ASP A 496 11.98 -26.80 -2.07
C ASP A 496 11.55 -27.62 -3.29
N ASN A 497 12.32 -28.66 -3.60
CA ASN A 497 11.90 -29.63 -4.61
C ASN A 497 10.66 -30.39 -4.09
N THR A 498 9.58 -30.37 -4.88
CA THR A 498 8.30 -31.01 -4.57
C THR A 498 8.41 -32.52 -4.37
N PHE A 499 9.40 -33.18 -4.99
CA PHE A 499 9.64 -34.62 -4.85
C PHE A 499 10.72 -34.98 -3.82
N LEU A 500 11.71 -34.10 -3.62
CA LEU A 500 12.82 -34.28 -2.68
C LEU A 500 12.94 -33.03 -1.80
N LYS A 501 12.11 -32.90 -0.76
CA LYS A 501 12.01 -31.71 0.09
C LYS A 501 13.34 -31.22 0.71
N GLU A 502 14.37 -32.05 0.69
CA GLU A 502 15.71 -31.75 1.18
C GLU A 502 16.63 -31.08 0.15
N GLN A 503 16.19 -30.87 -1.09
CA GLN A 503 16.97 -30.18 -2.13
C GLN A 503 16.31 -28.89 -2.59
N LEU A 504 17.09 -27.81 -2.64
CA LEU A 504 16.66 -26.55 -3.25
C LEU A 504 16.76 -26.64 -4.77
N ILE A 505 15.66 -26.32 -5.45
CA ILE A 505 15.63 -26.09 -6.89
C ILE A 505 15.53 -24.60 -7.16
N ARG A 506 15.99 -24.19 -8.34
CA ARG A 506 15.89 -22.80 -8.80
C ARG A 506 14.76 -22.68 -9.81
N LYS A 507 13.79 -21.84 -9.49
CA LYS A 507 12.68 -21.45 -10.37
C LYS A 507 13.01 -20.11 -11.02
N HIS A 508 12.91 -20.06 -12.34
CA HIS A 508 13.02 -18.83 -13.12
C HIS A 508 11.66 -18.47 -13.71
N GLN A 509 11.26 -17.22 -13.55
CA GLN A 509 10.04 -16.68 -14.12
C GLN A 509 10.37 -15.44 -14.94
N TRP A 510 9.98 -15.46 -16.21
CA TRP A 510 10.10 -14.34 -17.13
C TRP A 510 8.71 -13.80 -17.43
N GLN A 511 8.53 -12.49 -17.29
CA GLN A 511 7.29 -11.81 -17.67
C GLN A 511 7.63 -10.73 -18.69
N LEU A 512 6.99 -10.80 -19.85
CA LEU A 512 7.11 -9.79 -20.89
C LEU A 512 5.77 -9.09 -21.03
N SER A 513 5.79 -7.77 -21.11
CA SER A 513 4.58 -6.99 -21.34
C SER A 513 4.83 -5.86 -22.32
N ALA A 514 3.90 -5.68 -23.25
CA ALA A 514 3.88 -4.61 -24.21
C ALA A 514 2.51 -3.95 -24.18
N ASP A 515 2.48 -2.62 -24.13
CA ASP A 515 1.24 -1.86 -24.08
C ASP A 515 1.37 -0.67 -25.02
N PHE A 516 0.36 -0.51 -25.87
CA PHE A 516 0.28 0.56 -26.82
C PHE A 516 -1.10 1.19 -26.76
N LYS A 517 -1.12 2.49 -26.44
CA LYS A 517 -2.31 3.33 -26.48
C LYS A 517 -2.13 4.41 -27.55
N LYS A 518 -3.10 4.58 -28.44
CA LYS A 518 -3.11 5.64 -29.46
C LYS A 518 -4.42 6.40 -29.43
N SER A 519 -4.34 7.71 -29.31
CA SER A 519 -5.50 8.59 -29.42
C SER A 519 -5.69 8.92 -30.89
N MET A 520 -6.73 8.39 -31.51
CA MET A 520 -6.98 8.56 -32.95
C MET A 520 -7.63 9.93 -33.21
N ASN A 521 -8.58 10.33 -32.36
CA ASN A 521 -9.21 11.65 -32.35
C ASN A 521 -9.80 11.94 -30.95
N ARG A 522 -10.54 13.04 -30.78
CA ARG A 522 -11.13 13.42 -29.47
C ARG A 522 -12.18 12.43 -28.94
N TYR A 523 -12.62 11.47 -29.75
CA TYR A 523 -13.71 10.54 -29.42
C TYR A 523 -13.26 9.08 -29.33
N TRP A 524 -12.11 8.74 -29.94
CA TRP A 524 -11.64 7.36 -30.08
C TRP A 524 -10.20 7.20 -29.62
N ASP A 525 -10.02 6.36 -28.60
CA ASP A 525 -8.74 5.85 -28.13
C ASP A 525 -8.65 4.35 -28.48
N TRP A 526 -7.53 3.93 -29.04
CA TRP A 526 -7.18 2.53 -29.22
C TRP A 526 -6.18 2.10 -28.15
N HIS A 527 -6.39 0.96 -27.53
CA HIS A 527 -5.51 0.42 -26.50
C HIS A 527 -5.34 -1.08 -26.68
N VAL A 528 -4.10 -1.53 -26.77
CA VAL A 528 -3.74 -2.94 -26.79
C VAL A 528 -2.66 -3.20 -25.75
N ARG A 529 -2.82 -4.30 -25.03
CA ARG A 529 -1.86 -4.82 -24.06
C ARG A 529 -1.64 -6.30 -24.32
N LEU A 530 -0.38 -6.69 -24.45
CA LEU A 530 0.07 -8.06 -24.54
C LEU A 530 0.92 -8.37 -23.32
N MET A 531 0.69 -9.52 -22.70
CA MET A 531 1.43 -10.02 -21.54
C MET A 531 1.68 -11.50 -21.77
N GLY A 532 2.89 -11.97 -21.49
CA GLY A 532 3.25 -13.38 -21.56
C GLY A 532 4.17 -13.75 -20.39
N THR A 533 3.97 -14.93 -19.82
CA THR A 533 4.77 -15.42 -18.69
C THR A 533 5.35 -16.78 -19.02
N TYR A 534 6.67 -16.91 -18.82
CA TYR A 534 7.37 -18.18 -19.00
C TYR A 534 8.00 -18.61 -17.68
N ILE A 535 7.65 -19.82 -17.21
CA ILE A 535 8.17 -20.39 -15.97
C ILE A 535 9.04 -21.59 -16.32
N LEU A 536 10.29 -21.54 -15.88
CA LEU A 536 11.25 -22.62 -15.97
C LEU A 536 11.56 -23.13 -14.56
N SER A 537 11.09 -24.34 -14.26
CA SER A 537 11.44 -25.10 -13.05
C SER A 537 11.91 -26.51 -13.45
N PRO A 538 12.87 -27.12 -12.73
CA PRO A 538 13.26 -28.52 -12.95
C PRO A 538 12.09 -29.52 -12.84
N VAL A 539 11.04 -29.15 -12.11
CA VAL A 539 9.88 -30.01 -11.84
C VAL A 539 8.67 -29.69 -12.72
N GLN A 540 8.60 -28.47 -13.28
CA GLN A 540 7.42 -28.00 -14.02
C GLN A 540 7.84 -27.04 -15.13
N LYS A 541 7.49 -27.38 -16.38
CA LYS A 541 7.67 -26.51 -17.56
C LYS A 541 6.28 -26.07 -18.02
N ASP A 542 5.86 -24.90 -17.55
CA ASP A 542 4.54 -24.34 -17.89
C ASP A 542 4.70 -23.08 -18.74
N TRP A 543 3.86 -22.97 -19.76
CA TRP A 543 3.74 -21.81 -20.66
C TRP A 543 2.37 -21.17 -20.47
N GLY A 544 2.32 -19.85 -20.24
CA GLY A 544 1.08 -19.11 -19.97
C GLY A 544 1.00 -17.75 -20.64
#